data_AF-A0A2V7BX06-F1
#
_entry.id   AF-A0A2V7BX06-F1
#
_cell.length_a   1.000
_cell.length_b   1.000
_cell.length_c   1.000
_cell.angle_alpha   90.00
_cell.angle_beta   90.00
_cell.angle_gamma   90.00
#
_symmetry.space_group_name_H-M   'P 1'
#
loop_
_entity.id
_entity.type
_entity.pdbx_description
1 polymer ?
#
loop_
_entity_poly.entity_id
_entity_poly.type
_entity_poly.pdbx_seq_one_letter_code
_entity_poly.pdbx_strand_id
1 'polypeptide(L)' 'MHGTLSFLLTGLRPAGTFETLKLVYRNKRTGAIRYEAWYSLEVKQFVKLRENLETGLRVRELIAFKLR' A
#
# COMPACT_ATOMS: atom_id res chain seq x y z
N MET A 1 3.61 8.10 12.51
CA MET A 1 3.71 8.91 11.27
C MET A 1 2.43 8.65 10.46
N HIS A 2 1.48 9.58 10.50
CA HIS A 2 0.28 9.56 9.66
C HIS A 2 0.64 10.17 8.31
N GLY A 3 0.22 9.54 7.20
CA GLY A 3 0.53 10.01 5.86
C GLY A 3 -0.68 9.83 4.94
N THR A 4 -1.12 10.92 4.33
CA THR A 4 -2.19 10.95 3.32
C THR A 4 -1.60 10.57 1.96
N LEU A 5 -2.17 9.57 1.29
CA LEU A 5 -1.76 9.13 -0.04
C LEU A 5 -2.73 9.65 -1.11
N SER A 6 -2.22 10.47 -2.04
CA SER A 6 -2.93 10.94 -3.24
C SER A 6 -2.18 10.49 -4.50
N PHE A 7 -2.84 9.87 -5.48
CA PHE A 7 -2.20 9.39 -6.72
C PHE A 7 -2.95 9.87 -7.98
N LEU A 8 -2.19 10.28 -9.00
CA LEU A 8 -2.65 10.60 -10.37
C LEU A 8 -1.94 9.66 -11.37
N LEU A 9 -2.68 8.81 -12.08
CA LEU A 9 -2.61 8.56 -13.53
C LEU A 9 -3.39 7.29 -13.96
N THR A 10 -4.23 7.49 -14.99
CA THR A 10 -4.80 6.52 -15.95
C THR A 10 -5.63 5.33 -15.41
N GLY A 11 -6.95 5.49 -15.46
CA GLY A 11 -7.93 4.40 -15.64
C GLY A 11 -8.62 3.89 -14.36
N LEU A 12 -7.89 3.78 -13.25
CA LEU A 12 -8.45 3.36 -11.97
C LEU A 12 -8.48 4.56 -11.03
N ARG A 13 -9.69 5.02 -10.69
CA ARG A 13 -9.85 6.00 -9.60
C ARG A 13 -9.48 5.29 -8.30
N PRO A 14 -8.63 5.86 -7.43
CA PRO A 14 -8.38 5.27 -6.12
C PRO A 14 -9.71 5.11 -5.39
N ALA A 15 -9.87 4.01 -4.63
CA ALA A 15 -11.09 3.72 -3.88
C ALA A 15 -11.47 4.82 -2.87
N GLY A 16 -10.54 5.75 -2.61
CA GLY A 16 -10.71 6.91 -1.75
C GLY A 16 -9.35 7.35 -1.23
N THR A 17 -9.40 8.33 -0.32
CA THR A 17 -8.27 8.68 0.54
C THR A 17 -8.51 8.03 1.89
N PHE A 18 -7.48 7.39 2.45
CA PHE A 18 -7.58 6.67 3.71
C PHE A 18 -6.47 7.11 4.66
N GLU A 19 -6.80 7.23 5.95
CA GLU A 19 -5.78 7.23 7.00
C GLU A 19 -5.12 5.85 7.07
N THR A 20 -3.79 5.83 7.09
CA THR A 20 -3.03 4.58 7.02
C THR A 20 -1.88 4.52 8.00
N LEU A 21 -1.61 3.29 8.46
CA LEU A 21 -0.35 2.90 9.07
C LEU A 21 0.55 2.33 7.99
N LYS A 22 1.75 2.89 7.84
CA LYS A 22 2.77 2.37 6.93
C LYS A 22 3.60 1.30 7.63
N LEU A 23 3.67 0.11 7.04
CA LEU A 23 4.54 -0.97 7.45
C LEU A 23 5.69 -1.11 6.45
N VAL A 24 6.91 -1.26 6.96
CA VAL A 24 8.11 -1.47 6.14
C VAL A 24 8.73 -2.80 6.52
N TYR A 25 8.73 -3.73 5.58
CA TYR A 25 9.32 -5.05 5.77
C TYR A 25 10.69 -5.10 5.12
N ARG A 26 11.70 -5.44 5.92
CA ARG A 26 13.10 -5.52 5.48
C ARG A 26 13.60 -6.96 5.53
N ASN A 27 14.47 -7.30 4.60
CA ASN A 27 15.23 -8.54 4.65
C ASN A 27 16.19 -8.47 5.85
N LYS A 28 16.10 -9.43 6.78
CA LYS A 28 16.95 -9.44 7.99
C LYS A 28 18.44 -9.56 7.68
N ARG A 29 18.82 -10.22 6.58
CA ARG A 29 20.21 -10.44 6.18
C ARG A 29 20.82 -9.22 5.50
N THR A 30 20.08 -8.57 4.59
CA THR A 30 20.63 -7.49 3.75
C THR A 30 20.15 -6.09 4.16
N GLY A 31 19.17 -5.97 5.05
CA GLY A 31 18.53 -4.71 5.41
C GLY A 31 17.65 -4.10 4.32
N ALA A 32 17.69 -4.64 3.10
CA ALA A 32 16.93 -4.14 1.96
C ALA A 32 15.42 -4.24 2.21
N ILE A 33 14.66 -3.24 1.75
CA ILE A 33 13.20 -3.26 1.83
C ILE A 33 12.68 -4.33 0.87
N ARG A 34 12.00 -5.34 1.42
CA ARG A 34 11.34 -6.39 0.65
C ARG A 34 9.96 -5.93 0.19
N TYR A 35 9.19 -5.32 1.08
CA TYR A 35 7.93 -4.67 0.71
C TYR A 35 7.51 -3.58 1.70
N GLU A 36 6.69 -2.67 1.21
CA GLU A 36 6.00 -1.65 2.00
C GLU A 36 4.49 -1.88 1.87
N ALA A 37 3.75 -1.74 2.97
CA ALA A 37 2.30 -1.89 3.00
C ALA A 37 1.66 -0.70 3.72
N TRP A 38 0.47 -0.31 3.29
CA TRP A 38 -0.32 0.73 3.93
C TRP A 38 -1.64 0.13 4.38
N TYR A 39 -1.82 0.00 5.69
CA TYR A 39 -3.02 -0.57 6.29
C TYR A 39 -3.94 0.53 6.78
N SER A 40 -5.21 0.49 6.40
CA SER A 40 -6.21 1.42 6.93
C SER A 40 -7.08 0.70 7.96
N LEU A 41 -7.22 1.30 9.15
CA LEU A 41 -8.09 0.81 10.21
C LEU A 41 -9.57 0.97 9.86
N GLU A 42 -9.92 2.02 9.11
CA GLU A 42 -11.29 2.33 8.70
C GLU A 42 -11.88 1.19 7.86
N VAL A 43 -11.12 0.74 6.86
CA VAL A 43 -11.54 -0.36 5.96
C VAL A 43 -11.00 -1.73 6.38
N LYS A 44 -10.21 -1.78 7.46
CA LYS A 44 -9.59 -2.99 8.04
C LYS A 44 -8.83 -3.84 7.02
N GLN A 45 -8.14 -3.19 6.08
CA GLN A 45 -7.40 -3.84 5.01
C GLN A 45 -6.23 -3.00 4.50
N PHE A 46 -5.33 -3.63 3.74
CA PHE A 46 -4.27 -2.91 3.05
C PHE A 46 -4.82 -2.17 1.83
N VAL A 47 -4.59 -0.86 1.77
CA VAL A 47 -5.02 -0.01 0.66
C VAL A 47 -3.94 0.13 -0.41
N LYS A 48 -2.69 -0.13 -0.06
CA LYS A 48 -1.54 -0.16 -0.97
C LYS A 48 -0.49 -1.17 -0.53
N LEU A 49 0.13 -1.82 -1.49
CA LEU A 49 1.29 -2.70 -1.31
C LEU A 49 2.32 -2.41 -2.39
N ARG A 50 3.59 -2.26 -2.01
CA ARG A 50 4.74 -2.15 -2.92
C ARG A 50 5.73 -3.25 -2.59
N GLU A 51 5.90 -4.19 -3.49
CA GLU A 51 6.78 -5.35 -3.31
C GLU A 51 7.97 -5.24 -4.26
N ASN A 52 9.19 -5.30 -3.71
CA ASN A 52 10.42 -5.43 -4.49
C ASN A 52 10.65 -6.92 -4.76
N LEU A 53 10.23 -7.38 -5.94
CA LEU A 53 10.48 -8.75 -6.41
C LEU A 53 11.78 -8.77 -7.23
N GLU A 54 12.36 -9.95 -7.41
CA GLU A 54 13.51 -10.12 -8.31
C GLU A 54 13.17 -9.70 -9.74
N THR A 55 11.91 -9.87 -10.14
CA THR A 55 11.37 -9.48 -11.46
C THR A 55 11.00 -8.00 -11.57
N GLY A 56 11.17 -7.21 -10.51
CA GLY A 56 10.88 -5.78 -10.48
C GLY A 56 9.88 -5.37 -9.40
N LEU A 57 9.42 -4.11 -9.50
CA LEU A 57 8.48 -3.53 -8.55
C LEU A 57 7.04 -3.96 -8.88
N ARG A 58 6.39 -4.67 -7.95
CA ARG A 58 4.96 -4.94 -8.02
C ARG A 58 4.21 -3.97 -7.11
N VAL A 59 3.23 -3.27 -7.67
CA VAL A 59 2.34 -2.38 -6.91
C VAL A 59 0.92 -2.95 -6.96
N ARG A 60 0.24 -2.97 -5.80
CA ARG A 60 -1.19 -3.30 -5.69
C ARG A 60 -1.88 -2.18 -4.93
N GLU A 61 -3.06 -1.82 -5.40
CA GLU A 61 -3.86 -0.74 -4.81
C GLU A 61 -5.30 -1.22 -4.65
N LEU A 62 -5.97 -0.73 -3.61
CA LEU A 62 -7.38 -1.00 -3.39
C LEU A 62 -8.21 -0.24 -4.42
N ILE A 63 -8.99 -0.98 -5.21
CA ILE A 63 -9.82 -0.43 -6.29
C ILE A 63 -11.28 -0.21 -5.87
N ALA A 64 -11.78 -1.00 -4.91
CA ALA A 64 -13.15 -0.89 -4.39
C ALA A 64 -13.28 -1.61 -3.05
N PHE A 65 -14.21 -1.15 -2.22
CA PHE A 65 -14.60 -1.81 -0.97
C PHE A 65 -16.06 -1.47 -0.64
N LYS A 66 -16.69 -2.29 0.19
CA LYS A 66 -18.02 -2.02 0.75
C LYS A 66 -17.96 -2.29 2.24
N LEU A 67 -18.29 -1.26 3.03
CA LEU A 67 -18.51 -1.42 4.48
C LEU A 67 -19.93 -1.95 4.69
N ARG A 68 -20.11 -2.79 5.72
CA ARG A 68 -21.43 -3.26 6.13
C ARG A 68 -22.13 -2.19 6.95
#